data_AF-A0A0K9FE30-F1
#
_entry.id   AF-A0A0K9FE30-F1
#
_cell.length_a   1.000
_cell.length_b   1.000
_cell.length_c   1.000
_cell.angle_alpha   90.00
_cell.angle_beta   90.00
_cell.angle_gamma   90.00
#
_symmetry.space_group_name_H-M   'P 1'
#
loop_
_entity.id
_entity.type
_entity.pdbx_description
1 polymer ?
#
loop_
_entity_poly.entity_id
_entity_poly.type
_entity_poly.pdbx_seq_one_letter_code
_entity_poly.pdbx_strand_id
1 'polypeptide(L)'
;MIVIEEIKYFIEAYFYQGIGWDLIEDAVIDHRSISKEERTKFKEEILYIKNLLDQNQFEIVNKIIVSNDFEGTKVSAIEGMQRFVNAILPLIEKFELKKEISYIPLKSLKYMIETIIIPTDTSLSYPFFSSYIQKEGDTFIQHFKQDLEYVEQAFKENDKSKIEEILQISHEKGVYIFDSEYRDSFIQEVMESLS
;
A
#
# COMPACT_ATOMS: atom_id res chain seq x y z
N MET A 1 28.33 -1.42 13.20
CA MET A 1 27.89 -1.25 11.80
C MET A 1 26.48 -0.70 11.86
N ILE A 2 26.20 0.45 11.24
CA ILE A 2 24.83 0.95 11.13
C ILE A 2 24.26 0.25 9.89
N VAL A 3 23.35 -0.68 10.09
CA VAL A 3 22.72 -1.45 9.01
C VAL A 3 21.35 -0.84 8.76
N ILE A 4 21.08 -0.51 7.49
CA ILE A 4 19.79 -0.01 7.01
C ILE A 4 19.26 -1.01 5.99
N GLU A 5 18.74 -2.13 6.49
CA GLU A 5 18.46 -3.33 5.71
C GLU A 5 17.34 -3.08 4.70
N GLU A 6 16.29 -2.37 5.12
CA GLU A 6 15.13 -2.13 4.26
C GLU A 6 15.42 -1.07 3.20
N ILE A 7 16.16 -0.01 3.57
CA ILE A 7 16.66 0.96 2.58
C ILE A 7 17.58 0.28 1.57
N LYS A 8 18.47 -0.61 2.04
CA LYS A 8 19.34 -1.37 1.14
C LYS A 8 18.53 -2.23 0.17
N TYR A 9 17.58 -3.02 0.68
CA TYR A 9 16.71 -3.85 -0.15
C TYR A 9 15.93 -3.02 -1.19
N PHE A 10 15.39 -1.87 -0.79
CA PHE A 10 14.71 -0.94 -1.69
C PHE A 10 15.66 -0.40 -2.78
N ILE A 11 16.85 0.05 -2.41
CA ILE A 11 17.83 0.60 -3.36
C ILE A 11 18.33 -0.48 -4.33
N GLU A 12 18.60 -1.70 -3.84
CA GLU A 12 19.03 -2.83 -4.67
C GLU A 12 17.99 -3.19 -5.73
N ALA A 13 16.71 -3.23 -5.35
CA ALA A 13 15.63 -3.53 -6.27
C ALA A 13 15.44 -2.43 -7.33
N TYR A 14 15.43 -1.16 -6.92
CA TYR A 14 14.93 -0.08 -7.77
C TYR A 14 16.01 0.87 -8.29
N PHE A 15 17.08 1.09 -7.54
CA PHE A 15 18.07 2.16 -7.82
C PHE A 15 19.37 1.66 -8.47
N TYR A 16 19.69 0.37 -8.41
CA TYR A 16 20.79 -0.23 -9.18
C TYR A 16 20.44 -0.44 -10.65
N GLN A 17 19.17 -0.74 -10.97
CA GLN A 17 18.73 -1.03 -12.34
C GLN A 17 18.37 0.22 -13.17
N GLY A 18 18.63 1.42 -12.65
CA GLY A 18 18.51 2.66 -13.42
C GLY A 18 17.10 3.26 -13.49
N ILE A 19 16.15 2.80 -12.68
CA ILE A 19 14.79 3.38 -12.62
C ILE A 19 14.89 4.88 -12.36
N GLY A 20 14.22 5.67 -13.21
CA GLY A 20 14.19 7.11 -13.11
C GLY A 20 13.50 7.61 -11.83
N TRP A 21 13.82 8.84 -11.40
CA TRP A 21 13.16 9.43 -10.22
C TRP A 21 11.65 9.62 -10.42
N ASP A 22 11.21 9.63 -11.67
CA ASP A 22 9.81 9.66 -12.14
C ASP A 22 9.02 8.40 -11.79
N LEU A 23 9.66 7.25 -11.57
CA LEU A 23 9.00 5.98 -11.24
C LEU A 23 9.14 5.61 -9.75
N ILE A 24 9.55 6.57 -8.91
CA ILE A 24 9.79 6.32 -7.48
C ILE A 24 8.49 6.01 -6.72
N GLU A 25 7.36 6.55 -7.17
CA GLU A 25 6.05 6.24 -6.58
C GLU A 25 5.65 4.79 -6.83
N ASP A 26 5.83 4.30 -8.06
CA ASP A 26 5.60 2.89 -8.39
C ASP A 26 6.51 1.97 -7.58
N ALA A 27 7.79 2.34 -7.40
CA ALA A 27 8.72 1.59 -6.56
C ALA A 27 8.29 1.54 -5.08
N VAL A 28 7.78 2.64 -4.53
CA VAL A 28 7.23 2.68 -3.15
C VAL A 28 5.97 1.81 -3.05
N ILE A 29 5.09 1.86 -4.05
CA ILE A 29 3.90 1.02 -4.14
C ILE A 29 4.29 -0.47 -4.16
N ASP A 30 5.24 -0.86 -5.01
CA ASP A 30 5.67 -2.25 -5.12
C ASP A 30 6.36 -2.72 -3.83
N HIS A 31 7.21 -1.87 -3.23
CA HIS A 31 7.82 -2.17 -1.92
C HIS A 31 6.77 -2.29 -0.82
N ARG A 32 5.59 -1.65 -0.91
CA ARG A 32 4.53 -1.81 0.09
C ARG A 32 3.89 -3.21 0.10
N SER A 33 4.16 -4.06 -0.88
CA SER A 33 3.72 -5.46 -0.88
C SER A 33 4.42 -6.32 0.18
N ILE A 34 5.50 -5.81 0.80
CA ILE A 34 6.19 -6.45 1.91
C ILE A 34 5.35 -6.43 3.20
N SER A 35 5.79 -7.16 4.22
CA SER A 35 5.09 -7.24 5.49
C SER A 35 4.99 -5.86 6.18
N LYS A 36 3.99 -5.71 7.07
CA LYS A 36 3.85 -4.50 7.90
C LYS A 36 5.11 -4.18 8.73
N GLU A 37 5.82 -5.22 9.18
CA GLU A 37 7.05 -5.08 9.97
C GLU A 37 8.15 -4.43 9.13
N GLU A 38 8.41 -4.99 7.94
CA GLU A 38 9.42 -4.46 7.00
C GLU A 38 9.08 -3.03 6.56
N ARG A 39 7.80 -2.74 6.25
CA ARG A 39 7.35 -1.35 5.94
C ARG A 39 7.60 -0.37 7.08
N THR A 40 7.37 -0.80 8.32
CA THR A 40 7.58 0.05 9.50
C THR A 40 9.06 0.35 9.66
N LYS A 41 9.90 -0.68 9.57
CA LYS A 41 11.36 -0.55 9.66
C LYS A 41 11.93 0.31 8.52
N PHE A 42 11.44 0.16 7.29
CA PHE A 42 11.82 1.01 6.17
C PHE A 42 11.60 2.49 6.49
N LYS A 43 10.42 2.85 7.02
CA LYS A 43 10.14 4.23 7.44
C LYS A 43 11.08 4.70 8.55
N GLU A 44 11.31 3.87 9.56
CA GLU A 44 12.22 4.20 10.67
C GLU A 44 13.65 4.48 10.19
N GLU A 45 14.16 3.66 9.27
CA GLU A 45 15.45 3.87 8.63
C GLU A 45 15.49 5.19 7.84
N ILE A 46 14.43 5.50 7.07
CA ILE A 46 14.35 6.77 6.30
C ILE A 46 14.36 7.98 7.25
N LEU A 47 13.61 7.92 8.35
CA LEU A 47 13.57 8.97 9.38
C LEU A 47 14.92 9.10 10.09
N TYR A 48 15.61 7.99 10.34
CA TYR A 48 16.94 8.00 10.91
C TYR A 48 17.93 8.75 10.00
N ILE A 49 17.97 8.41 8.70
CA ILE A 49 18.81 9.12 7.73
C ILE A 49 18.42 10.60 7.63
N LYS A 50 17.12 10.92 7.62
CA LYS A 50 16.64 12.30 7.64
C LYS A 50 17.21 13.08 8.82
N ASN A 51 17.14 12.52 10.02
CA ASN A 51 17.64 13.18 11.23
C ASN A 51 19.16 13.40 11.16
N LEU A 52 19.94 12.45 10.64
CA LEU A 52 21.38 12.65 10.43
C LEU A 52 21.67 13.80 9.46
N LEU A 53 20.92 13.88 8.35
CA LEU A 53 21.06 14.94 7.35
C LEU A 53 20.70 16.32 7.93
N ASP A 54 19.58 16.43 8.65
CA ASP A 54 19.13 17.67 9.29
C ASP A 54 20.13 18.18 10.35
N GLN A 55 20.83 17.25 11.03
CA GLN A 55 21.88 17.55 12.00
C GLN A 55 23.27 17.76 11.37
N ASN A 56 23.37 17.77 10.04
CA ASN A 56 24.62 17.86 9.29
C ASN A 56 25.67 16.78 9.67
N GLN A 57 25.22 15.60 10.12
CA GLN A 57 26.09 14.46 10.47
C GLN A 57 26.57 13.70 9.23
N PHE A 58 27.10 14.42 8.23
CA PHE A 58 27.45 13.88 6.92
C PHE A 58 28.53 12.79 6.98
N GLU A 59 29.43 12.82 7.95
CA GLU A 59 30.40 11.73 8.15
C GLU A 59 29.73 10.39 8.45
N ILE A 60 28.62 10.41 9.21
CA ILE A 60 27.85 9.20 9.52
C ILE A 60 27.09 8.74 8.28
N VAL A 61 26.46 9.67 7.56
CA VAL A 61 25.74 9.34 6.31
C VAL A 61 26.69 8.74 5.27
N ASN A 62 27.90 9.28 5.10
CA ASN A 62 28.91 8.71 4.21
C ASN A 62 29.33 7.30 4.65
N LYS A 63 29.50 7.05 5.96
CA LYS A 63 29.78 5.70 6.47
C LYS A 63 28.65 4.73 6.14
N ILE A 64 27.40 5.17 6.20
CA ILE A 64 26.23 4.37 5.85
C ILE A 64 26.25 4.02 4.36
N ILE A 65 26.51 4.99 3.48
CA ILE A 65 26.63 4.78 2.03
C ILE A 65 27.67 3.69 1.71
N VAL A 66 28.88 3.83 2.26
CA VAL A 66 29.98 2.88 2.04
C VAL A 66 29.67 1.50 2.64
N SER A 67 29.16 1.46 3.88
CA SER A 67 28.94 0.19 4.59
C SER A 67 27.80 -0.65 4.01
N ASN A 68 26.91 -0.03 3.22
CA ASN A 68 25.79 -0.71 2.58
C ASN A 68 25.98 -0.83 1.05
N ASP A 69 27.20 -0.59 0.55
CA ASP A 69 27.61 -0.72 -0.85
C ASP A 69 26.88 0.19 -1.84
N PHE A 70 26.28 1.30 -1.40
CA PHE A 70 25.50 2.21 -2.27
C PHE A 70 26.33 2.99 -3.30
N GLU A 71 27.62 2.71 -3.36
CA GLU A 71 28.57 3.22 -4.34
C GLU A 71 28.11 2.81 -5.76
N GLY A 72 27.98 3.79 -6.66
CA GLY A 72 27.46 3.56 -8.02
C GLY A 72 25.93 3.65 -8.16
N THR A 73 25.19 3.89 -7.08
CA THR A 73 23.75 4.17 -7.12
C THR A 73 23.46 5.67 -7.16
N LYS A 74 22.19 6.07 -7.35
CA LYS A 74 21.79 7.49 -7.27
C LYS A 74 21.83 8.08 -5.85
N VAL A 75 22.11 7.25 -4.83
CA VAL A 75 22.25 7.69 -3.43
C VAL A 75 23.69 7.59 -2.93
N SER A 76 24.66 7.49 -3.84
CA SER A 76 26.09 7.36 -3.51
C SER A 76 26.75 8.63 -2.94
N ALA A 77 25.99 9.70 -2.73
CA ALA A 77 26.46 10.97 -2.19
C ALA A 77 25.40 11.60 -1.29
N ILE A 78 25.81 12.53 -0.42
CA ILE A 78 24.93 13.25 0.52
C ILE A 78 23.72 13.86 -0.20
N GLU A 79 23.94 14.53 -1.34
CA GLU A 79 22.89 15.15 -2.14
C GLU A 79 21.88 14.11 -2.68
N GLY A 80 22.39 12.96 -3.12
CA GLY A 80 21.56 11.83 -3.59
C GLY A 80 20.73 11.23 -2.47
N MET A 81 21.33 11.01 -1.30
CA MET A 81 20.64 10.53 -0.11
C MET A 81 19.58 11.52 0.39
N GLN A 82 19.87 12.82 0.36
CA GLN A 82 18.93 13.86 0.74
C GLN A 82 17.75 13.94 -0.23
N ARG A 83 18.00 13.84 -1.54
CA ARG A 83 16.94 13.74 -2.55
C ARG A 83 16.07 12.50 -2.33
N PHE A 84 16.69 11.36 -2.04
CA PHE A 84 16.00 10.11 -1.77
C PHE A 84 15.04 10.24 -0.58
N VAL A 85 15.54 10.69 0.58
CA VAL A 85 14.71 10.91 1.77
C VAL A 85 13.56 11.87 1.49
N ASN A 86 13.84 13.00 0.82
CA ASN A 86 12.82 14.02 0.53
C ASN A 86 11.75 13.53 -0.47
N ALA A 87 12.08 12.58 -1.33
CA ALA A 87 11.13 12.01 -2.29
C ALA A 87 10.34 10.84 -1.70
N ILE A 88 10.99 9.96 -0.94
CA ILE A 88 10.39 8.73 -0.40
C ILE A 88 9.48 9.02 0.79
N LEU A 89 9.91 9.85 1.74
CA LEU A 89 9.17 10.02 3.00
C LEU A 89 7.73 10.52 2.78
N PRO A 90 7.48 11.55 1.95
CA PRO A 90 6.10 11.98 1.67
C PRO A 90 5.25 10.91 0.96
N LEU A 91 5.88 10.05 0.14
CA LEU A 91 5.18 8.95 -0.52
C LEU A 91 4.79 7.85 0.47
N ILE A 92 5.68 7.48 1.40
CA ILE A 92 5.33 6.56 2.49
C ILE A 92 4.12 7.11 3.25
N GLU A 93 4.20 8.35 3.71
CA GLU A 93 3.14 9.01 4.49
C GLU A 93 1.83 9.15 3.71
N LYS A 94 1.88 9.36 2.39
CA LYS A 94 0.69 9.42 1.52
C LYS A 94 -0.18 8.17 1.69
N PHE A 95 0.44 7.01 1.80
CA PHE A 95 -0.23 5.72 1.84
C PHE A 95 -0.43 5.16 3.27
N GLU A 96 -0.11 5.92 4.32
CA GLU A 96 -0.33 5.49 5.70
C GLU A 96 -1.79 5.62 6.14
N LEU A 97 -2.07 5.04 7.31
CA LEU A 97 -3.35 5.17 7.96
C LEU A 97 -3.52 6.57 8.56
N LYS A 98 -4.55 7.26 8.07
CA LYS A 98 -4.98 8.60 8.48
C LYS A 98 -6.19 8.47 9.40
N LYS A 99 -5.92 8.42 10.71
CA LYS A 99 -6.95 8.22 11.75
C LYS A 99 -7.99 9.34 11.82
N GLU A 100 -7.68 10.50 11.27
CA GLU A 100 -8.56 11.66 11.17
C GLU A 100 -9.63 11.51 10.09
N ILE A 101 -9.44 10.58 9.14
CA ILE A 101 -10.44 10.31 8.09
C ILE A 101 -11.43 9.30 8.66
N SER A 102 -12.64 9.77 8.96
CA SER A 102 -13.70 8.91 9.47
C SER A 102 -14.16 7.89 8.44
N TYR A 103 -14.44 6.68 8.92
CA TYR A 103 -15.13 5.64 8.17
C TYR A 103 -16.53 6.09 7.76
N ILE A 104 -16.90 5.80 6.51
CA ILE A 104 -18.24 6.00 5.95
C ILE A 104 -18.66 4.66 5.34
N PRO A 105 -19.76 4.03 5.81
CA PRO A 105 -20.18 2.73 5.32
C PRO A 105 -20.35 2.67 3.81
N LEU A 106 -19.89 1.55 3.23
CA LEU A 106 -19.95 1.18 1.82
C LEU A 106 -19.19 2.12 0.86
N LYS A 107 -18.54 3.18 1.36
CA LYS A 107 -17.89 4.17 0.51
C LYS A 107 -16.67 3.60 -0.21
N SER A 108 -15.87 2.78 0.48
CA SER A 108 -14.64 2.21 -0.09
C SER A 108 -14.99 1.06 -1.03
N LEU A 109 -16.00 0.26 -0.66
CA LEU A 109 -16.55 -0.78 -1.52
C LEU A 109 -17.10 -0.21 -2.82
N LYS A 110 -17.92 0.86 -2.73
CA LYS A 110 -18.43 1.55 -3.91
C LYS A 110 -17.31 2.08 -4.80
N TYR A 111 -16.31 2.73 -4.20
CA TYR A 111 -15.14 3.19 -4.93
C TYR A 111 -14.41 2.04 -5.63
N MET A 112 -14.14 0.92 -4.96
CA MET A 112 -13.48 -0.24 -5.58
C MET A 112 -14.24 -0.79 -6.78
N ILE A 113 -15.56 -0.92 -6.64
CA ILE A 113 -16.43 -1.43 -7.71
C ILE A 113 -16.48 -0.44 -8.89
N GLU A 114 -16.35 0.87 -8.64
CA GLU A 114 -16.29 1.90 -9.67
C GLU A 114 -14.92 2.00 -10.36
N THR A 115 -13.82 1.73 -9.65
CA THR A 115 -12.46 1.95 -10.15
C THR A 115 -11.77 0.72 -10.71
N ILE A 116 -12.09 -0.49 -10.21
CA ILE A 116 -11.60 -1.72 -10.84
C ILE A 116 -12.38 -1.93 -12.13
N ILE A 117 -11.76 -1.51 -13.24
CA ILE A 117 -12.17 -1.90 -14.58
C ILE A 117 -11.88 -3.39 -14.71
N ILE A 118 -12.90 -4.22 -14.56
CA ILE A 118 -12.85 -5.63 -14.96
C ILE A 118 -13.03 -5.63 -16.48
N PRO A 119 -12.02 -5.99 -17.30
CA PRO A 119 -12.28 -6.31 -18.69
C PRO A 119 -13.35 -7.40 -18.73
N THR A 120 -14.39 -7.23 -19.56
CA THR A 120 -15.56 -8.12 -19.65
C THR A 120 -15.22 -9.60 -19.86
N ASP A 121 -13.99 -9.90 -20.29
CA ASP A 121 -13.50 -11.24 -20.64
C ASP A 121 -12.53 -11.85 -19.60
N THR A 122 -12.23 -11.14 -18.50
CA THR A 122 -11.35 -11.65 -17.45
C THR A 122 -12.12 -12.03 -16.20
N SER A 123 -12.04 -13.30 -15.81
CA SER A 123 -12.41 -13.74 -14.47
C SER A 123 -11.51 -13.01 -13.46
N LEU A 124 -12.10 -12.27 -12.52
CA LEU A 124 -11.39 -11.71 -11.37
C LEU A 124 -10.65 -12.85 -10.66
N SER A 125 -9.32 -12.86 -10.75
CA SER A 125 -8.51 -13.69 -9.86
C SER A 125 -8.25 -12.91 -8.58
N TYR A 126 -8.42 -13.56 -7.43
CA TYR A 126 -8.24 -12.96 -6.11
C TYR A 126 -6.90 -12.22 -5.91
N PRO A 127 -5.75 -12.72 -6.39
CA PRO A 127 -4.47 -12.01 -6.27
C PRO A 127 -4.42 -10.68 -7.03
N PHE A 128 -5.21 -10.54 -8.09
CA PHE A 128 -5.28 -9.30 -8.85
C PHE A 128 -6.00 -8.22 -8.04
N PHE A 129 -7.16 -8.55 -7.46
CA PHE A 129 -8.00 -7.62 -6.71
C PHE A 129 -7.28 -7.01 -5.49
N SER A 130 -6.55 -7.82 -4.73
CA SER A 130 -5.80 -7.36 -3.56
C SER A 130 -4.69 -6.37 -3.92
N SER A 131 -4.01 -6.59 -5.05
CA SER A 131 -2.94 -5.70 -5.53
C SER A 131 -3.45 -4.29 -5.87
N TYR A 132 -4.67 -4.15 -6.42
CA TYR A 132 -5.27 -2.82 -6.66
C TYR A 132 -5.60 -2.10 -5.36
N ILE A 133 -6.16 -2.82 -4.39
CA ILE A 133 -6.52 -2.23 -3.09
C ILE A 133 -5.27 -1.79 -2.32
N GLN A 134 -4.18 -2.56 -2.39
CA GLN A 134 -2.93 -2.19 -1.73
C GLN A 134 -2.34 -0.86 -2.25
N LYS A 135 -2.62 -0.50 -3.50
CA LYS A 135 -2.20 0.76 -4.13
C LYS A 135 -2.94 1.99 -3.60
N GLU A 136 -4.12 1.82 -3.00
CA GLU A 136 -4.91 2.93 -2.46
C GLU A 136 -4.44 3.39 -1.06
N GLY A 137 -3.62 2.57 -0.38
CA GLY A 137 -3.02 2.90 0.92
C GLY A 137 -3.81 2.40 2.14
N ASP A 138 -3.20 2.49 3.32
CA ASP A 138 -3.66 1.81 4.54
C ASP A 138 -5.01 2.36 5.06
N THR A 139 -5.27 3.66 4.88
CA THR A 139 -6.59 4.24 5.24
C THR A 139 -7.71 3.61 4.43
N PHE A 140 -7.49 3.49 3.12
CA PHE A 140 -8.44 2.87 2.22
C PHE A 140 -8.62 1.39 2.56
N ILE A 141 -7.51 0.66 2.71
CA ILE A 141 -7.52 -0.76 3.10
C ILE A 141 -8.35 -0.97 4.37
N GLN A 142 -8.12 -0.15 5.41
CA GLN A 142 -8.88 -0.27 6.65
C GLN A 142 -10.37 -0.05 6.44
N HIS A 143 -10.77 1.02 5.76
CA HIS A 143 -12.19 1.30 5.51
C HIS A 143 -12.84 0.24 4.61
N PHE A 144 -12.08 -0.31 3.66
CA PHE A 144 -12.55 -1.39 2.81
C PHE A 144 -12.76 -2.69 3.61
N LYS A 145 -11.85 -3.03 4.54
CA LYS A 145 -12.07 -4.16 5.47
C LYS A 145 -13.34 -3.96 6.32
N GLN A 146 -13.56 -2.73 6.81
CA GLN A 146 -14.79 -2.40 7.54
C GLN A 146 -16.05 -2.51 6.68
N ASP A 147 -15.97 -2.16 5.39
CA ASP A 147 -17.07 -2.37 4.44
C ASP A 147 -17.35 -3.87 4.24
N LEU A 148 -16.31 -4.72 4.15
CA LEU A 148 -16.49 -6.17 4.04
C LEU A 148 -17.10 -6.78 5.31
N GLU A 149 -16.67 -6.36 6.50
CA GLU A 149 -17.27 -6.75 7.78
C GLU A 149 -18.74 -6.31 7.87
N TYR A 150 -19.05 -5.10 7.37
CA TYR A 150 -20.42 -4.59 7.29
C TYR A 150 -21.29 -5.45 6.37
N VAL A 151 -20.76 -5.87 5.22
CA VAL A 151 -21.44 -6.79 4.29
C VAL A 151 -21.71 -8.11 4.99
N GLU A 152 -20.69 -8.74 5.57
CA GLU A 152 -20.83 -10.02 6.29
C GLU A 152 -21.92 -9.94 7.37
N GLN A 153 -21.91 -8.86 8.18
CA GLN A 153 -22.89 -8.65 9.23
C GLN A 153 -24.31 -8.48 8.68
N ALA A 154 -24.50 -7.69 7.61
CA ALA A 154 -25.81 -7.48 6.99
C ALA A 154 -26.45 -8.80 6.53
N PHE A 155 -25.66 -9.68 5.90
CA PHE A 155 -26.13 -11.00 5.47
C PHE A 155 -26.38 -11.95 6.63
N LYS A 156 -25.51 -11.98 7.64
CA LYS A 156 -25.68 -12.80 8.85
C LYS A 156 -26.93 -12.44 9.65
N GLU A 157 -27.25 -11.15 9.74
CA GLU A 157 -28.43 -10.63 10.43
C GLU A 157 -29.70 -10.68 9.56
N ASN A 158 -29.56 -11.03 8.27
CA ASN A 158 -30.63 -10.97 7.27
C ASN A 158 -31.32 -9.58 7.23
N ASP A 159 -30.51 -8.52 7.34
CA ASP A 159 -30.96 -7.13 7.29
C ASP A 159 -31.28 -6.74 5.85
N LYS A 160 -32.56 -6.89 5.47
CA LYS A 160 -33.02 -6.66 4.10
C LYS A 160 -32.64 -5.30 3.53
N SER A 161 -32.71 -4.24 4.34
CA SER A 161 -32.44 -2.88 3.86
C SER A 161 -30.98 -2.72 3.47
N LYS A 162 -30.07 -3.24 4.31
CA LYS A 162 -28.62 -3.18 4.04
C LYS A 162 -28.24 -4.10 2.89
N ILE A 163 -28.81 -5.30 2.84
CA ILE A 163 -28.57 -6.24 1.75
C ILE A 163 -28.99 -5.62 0.42
N GLU A 164 -30.16 -4.99 0.34
CA GLU A 164 -30.64 -4.32 -0.86
C GLU A 164 -29.69 -3.20 -1.31
N GLU A 165 -29.19 -2.39 -0.37
CA GLU A 165 -28.20 -1.33 -0.66
C GLU A 165 -26.87 -1.91 -1.21
N ILE A 166 -26.34 -2.97 -0.59
CA ILE A 166 -25.11 -3.64 -1.03
C ILE A 166 -25.28 -4.22 -2.45
N LEU A 167 -26.41 -4.89 -2.69
CA LEU A 167 -26.72 -5.48 -3.99
C LEU A 167 -26.90 -4.38 -5.05
N GLN A 168 -27.55 -3.27 -4.72
CA GLN A 168 -27.70 -2.16 -5.65
C GLN A 168 -26.34 -1.60 -6.09
N ILE A 169 -25.42 -1.32 -5.15
CA ILE A 169 -24.08 -0.78 -5.45
C ILE A 169 -23.32 -1.70 -6.42
N SER A 170 -23.43 -3.02 -6.23
CA SER A 170 -22.69 -4.01 -7.02
C SER A 170 -23.35 -4.30 -8.37
N HIS A 171 -24.68 -4.47 -8.40
CA HIS A 171 -25.45 -4.74 -9.61
C HIS A 171 -25.42 -3.58 -10.61
N GLU A 172 -25.38 -2.33 -10.15
CA GLU A 172 -25.21 -1.15 -11.01
C GLU A 172 -23.93 -1.23 -11.89
N LYS A 173 -22.95 -2.03 -11.48
CA LYS A 173 -21.69 -2.24 -12.22
C LYS A 173 -21.51 -3.67 -12.75
N GLY A 174 -22.56 -4.49 -12.71
CA GLY A 174 -22.50 -5.89 -13.17
C GLY A 174 -21.67 -6.80 -12.26
N VAL A 175 -21.47 -6.42 -11.00
CA VAL A 175 -20.80 -7.25 -9.99
C VAL A 175 -21.86 -8.04 -9.24
N TYR A 176 -21.83 -9.36 -9.35
CA TYR A 176 -22.83 -10.26 -8.74
C TYR A 176 -22.25 -11.11 -7.59
N ILE A 177 -20.99 -10.94 -7.21
CA ILE A 177 -20.37 -11.81 -6.19
C ILE A 177 -21.13 -11.83 -4.85
N PHE A 178 -21.76 -10.72 -4.47
CA PHE A 178 -22.49 -10.59 -3.20
C PHE A 178 -23.86 -11.28 -3.17
N ASP A 179 -24.45 -11.62 -4.33
CA ASP A 179 -25.67 -12.43 -4.40
C ASP A 179 -25.39 -13.93 -4.64
N SER A 180 -24.12 -14.28 -4.85
CA SER A 180 -23.70 -15.64 -5.17
C SER A 180 -23.40 -16.49 -3.92
N GLU A 181 -23.29 -17.80 -4.12
CA GLU A 181 -22.81 -18.74 -3.10
C GLU A 181 -21.35 -18.52 -2.68
N TYR A 182 -20.58 -17.76 -3.48
CA TYR A 182 -19.16 -17.47 -3.25
C TYR A 182 -18.91 -16.19 -2.46
N ARG A 183 -19.95 -15.50 -1.99
CA ARG A 183 -19.81 -14.24 -1.23
C ARG A 183 -18.87 -14.39 -0.04
N ASP A 184 -19.12 -15.38 0.80
CA ASP A 184 -18.41 -15.51 2.08
C ASP A 184 -16.95 -15.91 1.85
N SER A 185 -16.69 -16.80 0.88
CA SER A 185 -15.32 -17.14 0.48
C SER A 185 -14.60 -15.94 -0.14
N PHE A 186 -15.28 -15.15 -0.96
CA PHE A 186 -14.72 -13.92 -1.52
C PHE A 186 -14.30 -12.93 -0.42
N ILE A 187 -15.20 -12.66 0.55
CA ILE A 187 -14.90 -11.76 1.67
C ILE A 187 -13.68 -12.27 2.44
N GLN A 188 -13.65 -13.56 2.78
CA GLN A 188 -12.54 -14.15 3.53
C GLN A 188 -11.21 -14.02 2.79
N GLU A 189 -11.15 -14.45 1.52
CA GLU A 189 -9.92 -14.42 0.73
C GLU A 189 -9.38 -13.00 0.55
N VAL A 190 -10.27 -12.02 0.32
CA VAL A 190 -9.88 -10.62 0.22
C VAL A 190 -9.37 -10.09 1.56
N MET A 191 -10.03 -10.39 2.68
CA MET A 191 -9.58 -10.00 4.02
C MET A 191 -8.19 -10.56 4.35
N GLU A 192 -7.94 -11.83 4.02
CA GLU A 192 -6.64 -12.49 4.21
C GLU A 192 -5.54 -11.82 3.38
N SER A 193 -5.81 -11.54 2.10
CA SER A 193 -4.84 -10.91 1.18
C SER A 193 -4.46 -9.46 1.54
N LEU A 194 -5.27 -8.79 2.35
CA LEU A 194 -5.08 -7.40 2.77
C LEU A 194 -4.50 -7.28 4.19
N SER A 195 -4.23 -8.40 4.87
CA SER A 195 -3.73 -8.47 6.25
C SER A 195 -2.21 -8.45 6.30
#